data_AF-A0A524NFM7-F1
#
_entry.id   AF-A0A524NFM7-F1
#
_cell.length_a   1.000
_cell.length_b   1.000
_cell.length_c   1.000
_cell.angle_alpha   90.00
_cell.angle_beta   90.00
_cell.angle_gamma   90.00
#
_symmetry.space_group_name_H-M   'P 1'
#
loop_
_entity.id
_entity.type
_entity.pdbx_description
1 polymer ?
#
loop_
_entity_poly.entity_id
_entity_poly.type
_entity_poly.pdbx_seq_one_letter_code
_entity_poly.pdbx_strand_id
1 'polypeptide(L)'
;DVDKDGALEIVTVGRLSKNSLNTGQLCLWHFKDNALSLAGRVELDLANVTNANSVFASDLDNNGDIEIIVGGYSDNLNNSKGQLTIWRWDGQAFSLKANEKWQLVPEIYAKTIAGAVQGNTIVNNVKAADLDGDGSKEIVSGGFAFNGQKVYAQLKLWRWYGNVVTMLDSQEWATDYLTEVKSISLNDVDNDGKTEVVTSGITAAEDSFKNSEALHDRGQLKVWGFNGTSLILEQGAEWTFDEGACAWNVGNGDVDKDGVLEIITVGCTARGSLCDPDMRIWSISNVNANPNYLPYAVIAGVIVIAATLFALSFCLAKISKNKQKQSKRAPCACSCLGVRRQISYFYRVL
;
A
#
# COMPACT_ATOMS: atom_id res chain seq x y z
N ASP A 1 16.20 -15.95 6.94
CA ASP A 1 17.63 -16.14 7.15
C ASP A 1 18.18 -15.12 8.13
N VAL A 2 17.66 -15.17 9.34
CA VAL A 2 18.05 -14.35 10.49
C VAL A 2 19.39 -14.83 11.05
N ASP A 3 19.70 -16.13 10.95
CA ASP A 3 20.94 -16.75 11.42
C ASP A 3 21.94 -17.12 10.30
N LYS A 4 21.62 -16.77 9.04
CA LYS A 4 22.51 -16.88 7.87
C LYS A 4 22.88 -18.32 7.50
N ASP A 5 21.97 -19.26 7.75
CA ASP A 5 22.14 -20.66 7.39
C ASP A 5 21.54 -21.02 6.01
N GLY A 6 20.90 -20.05 5.35
CA GLY A 6 20.25 -20.18 4.05
C GLY A 6 18.79 -20.62 4.12
N ALA A 7 18.26 -20.95 5.32
CA ALA A 7 16.86 -21.22 5.55
C ALA A 7 16.09 -19.94 5.93
N LEU A 8 14.76 -20.02 5.90
CA LEU A 8 13.91 -18.94 6.38
C LEU A 8 13.32 -19.31 7.74
N GLU A 9 13.53 -18.41 8.69
CA GLU A 9 13.00 -18.52 10.05
C GLU A 9 11.69 -17.74 10.15
N ILE A 10 10.88 -18.14 11.11
CA ILE A 10 9.66 -17.44 11.46
C ILE A 10 9.91 -16.73 12.77
N VAL A 11 9.64 -15.42 12.82
CA VAL A 11 9.61 -14.63 14.05
C VAL A 11 8.16 -14.45 14.49
N THR A 12 7.89 -14.66 15.77
CA THR A 12 6.57 -14.44 16.35
C THR A 12 6.67 -13.64 17.62
N VAL A 13 5.74 -12.72 17.82
CA VAL A 13 5.53 -12.06 19.10
C VAL A 13 4.19 -12.44 19.69
N GLY A 14 4.09 -12.34 21.01
CA GLY A 14 2.83 -12.57 21.70
C GLY A 14 2.91 -12.19 23.17
N ARG A 15 1.92 -12.66 23.93
CA ARG A 15 1.77 -12.39 25.35
C ARG A 15 1.92 -13.68 26.15
N LEU A 16 2.85 -13.70 27.09
CA LEU A 16 3.04 -14.78 28.04
C LEU A 16 2.43 -14.37 29.38
N SER A 17 1.55 -15.22 29.92
CA SER A 17 1.02 -15.04 31.28
C SER A 17 1.91 -15.77 32.29
N LYS A 18 2.48 -15.03 33.24
CA LYS A 18 3.41 -15.53 34.26
C LYS A 18 3.07 -14.90 35.61
N ASN A 19 2.71 -15.72 36.59
CA ASN A 19 2.36 -15.28 37.95
C ASN A 19 1.32 -14.13 37.98
N SER A 20 0.27 -14.22 37.15
CA SER A 20 -0.77 -13.20 36.96
C SER A 20 -0.30 -11.87 36.35
N LEU A 21 0.97 -11.76 35.98
CA LEU A 21 1.51 -10.69 35.15
C LEU A 21 1.54 -11.14 33.70
N ASN A 22 1.40 -10.20 32.78
CA ASN A 22 1.54 -10.48 31.37
C ASN A 22 2.76 -9.75 30.83
N THR A 23 3.63 -10.51 30.17
CA THR A 23 4.84 -10.00 29.50
C THR A 23 4.77 -10.27 28.01
N GLY A 24 5.37 -9.40 27.21
CA GLY A 24 5.63 -9.70 25.81
C GLY A 24 6.63 -10.86 25.67
N GLN A 25 6.52 -11.64 24.61
CA GLN A 25 7.50 -12.65 24.24
C GLN A 25 7.86 -12.52 22.76
N LEU A 26 9.14 -12.70 22.43
CA LEU A 26 9.63 -12.87 21.07
C LEU A 26 10.23 -14.28 20.92
N CYS A 27 9.84 -14.98 19.87
CA CYS A 27 10.32 -16.32 19.54
C CYS A 27 10.84 -16.36 18.10
N LEU A 28 11.88 -17.15 17.88
CA LEU A 28 12.41 -17.55 16.57
C LEU A 28 12.15 -19.04 16.36
N TRP A 29 11.62 -19.39 15.20
CA TRP A 29 11.29 -20.76 14.84
C TRP A 29 11.98 -21.13 13.53
N HIS A 30 12.56 -22.32 13.48
CA HIS A 30 13.01 -22.90 12.22
C HIS A 30 11.86 -23.70 11.62
N PHE A 31 11.67 -23.57 10.31
CA PHE A 31 10.77 -24.42 9.56
C PHE A 31 11.58 -25.27 8.59
N LYS A 32 11.80 -26.53 8.97
CA LYS A 32 12.60 -27.48 8.20
C LYS A 32 11.92 -28.84 8.18
N ASP A 33 11.97 -29.50 7.04
CA ASP A 33 11.42 -30.86 6.86
C ASP A 33 9.95 -30.97 7.32
N ASN A 34 9.13 -29.97 6.99
CA ASN A 34 7.72 -29.83 7.40
C ASN A 34 7.49 -29.80 8.92
N ALA A 35 8.50 -29.44 9.71
CA ALA A 35 8.41 -29.32 11.16
C ALA A 35 8.83 -27.91 11.63
N LEU A 36 8.10 -27.41 12.64
CA LEU A 36 8.47 -26.21 13.38
C LEU A 36 9.25 -26.61 14.63
N SER A 37 10.45 -26.04 14.78
CA SER A 37 11.24 -26.15 16.01
C SER A 37 11.58 -24.77 16.56
N LEU A 38 11.37 -24.58 17.86
CA LEU A 38 11.75 -23.35 18.54
C LEU A 38 13.28 -23.25 18.63
N ALA A 39 13.86 -22.24 18.00
CA ALA A 39 15.30 -21.99 18.00
C ALA A 39 15.72 -21.09 19.16
N GLY A 40 14.92 -20.05 19.44
CA GLY A 40 15.22 -19.09 20.50
C GLY A 40 13.96 -18.42 21.02
N ARG A 41 14.01 -17.97 22.28
CA ARG A 41 12.95 -17.15 22.88
C ARG A 41 13.52 -16.13 23.86
N VAL A 42 12.87 -14.99 23.98
CA VAL A 42 13.16 -13.97 24.99
C VAL A 42 11.88 -13.37 25.55
N GLU A 43 11.83 -13.19 26.88
CA GLU A 43 10.78 -12.41 27.56
C GLU A 43 11.11 -10.92 27.38
N LEU A 44 10.15 -10.14 26.88
CA LEU A 44 10.35 -8.73 26.51
C LEU A 44 10.26 -7.77 27.71
N ASP A 45 10.06 -8.30 28.93
CA ASP A 45 10.24 -7.54 30.19
C ASP A 45 11.65 -6.95 30.30
N LEU A 46 12.66 -7.56 29.66
CA LEU A 46 14.01 -6.98 29.54
C LEU A 46 14.00 -5.58 28.91
N ALA A 47 13.04 -5.30 28.03
CA ALA A 47 12.80 -3.99 27.44
C ALA A 47 11.60 -3.26 28.07
N ASN A 48 11.00 -3.84 29.12
CA ASN A 48 9.74 -3.43 29.73
C ASN A 48 8.64 -3.26 28.65
N VAL A 49 8.43 -4.29 27.83
CA VAL A 49 7.30 -4.41 26.89
C VAL A 49 6.21 -5.23 27.55
N THR A 50 5.03 -4.63 27.76
CA THR A 50 3.89 -5.30 28.39
C THR A 50 3.08 -6.11 27.39
N ASN A 51 2.97 -5.61 26.15
CA ASN A 51 2.31 -6.34 25.08
C ASN A 51 2.99 -6.05 23.74
N ALA A 52 3.26 -7.11 22.97
CA ALA A 52 3.86 -7.04 21.66
C ALA A 52 2.80 -7.40 20.61
N ASN A 53 2.37 -6.41 19.83
CA ASN A 53 1.25 -6.53 18.91
C ASN A 53 1.68 -6.93 17.51
N SER A 54 2.89 -6.52 17.09
CA SER A 54 3.38 -6.75 15.74
C SER A 54 4.88 -6.95 15.72
N VAL A 55 5.35 -7.78 14.78
CA VAL A 55 6.76 -8.04 14.52
C VAL A 55 7.06 -7.97 13.04
N PHE A 56 8.24 -7.46 12.68
CA PHE A 56 8.75 -7.46 11.32
C PHE A 56 10.25 -7.72 11.34
N ALA A 57 10.77 -8.49 10.38
CA ALA A 57 12.19 -8.80 10.28
C ALA A 57 12.74 -8.26 8.96
N SER A 58 13.81 -7.48 9.01
CA SER A 58 14.45 -6.90 7.84
C SER A 58 15.89 -6.48 8.17
N ASP A 59 16.79 -6.59 7.21
CA ASP A 59 18.05 -5.84 7.22
C ASP A 59 17.70 -4.35 7.07
N LEU A 60 17.90 -3.56 8.13
CA LEU A 60 17.45 -2.16 8.20
C LEU A 60 18.52 -1.17 7.74
N ASP A 61 19.79 -1.52 7.91
CA ASP A 61 20.95 -0.67 7.59
C ASP A 61 21.82 -1.25 6.46
N ASN A 62 21.35 -2.30 5.78
CA ASN A 62 22.00 -2.99 4.67
C ASN A 62 23.37 -3.57 5.00
N ASN A 63 23.59 -3.97 6.26
CA ASN A 63 24.84 -4.60 6.68
C ASN A 63 24.81 -6.14 6.50
N GLY A 64 23.67 -6.69 6.06
CA GLY A 64 23.44 -8.12 5.85
C GLY A 64 23.00 -8.88 7.10
N ASP A 65 22.99 -8.28 8.29
CA ASP A 65 22.33 -8.83 9.48
C ASP A 65 20.83 -8.48 9.45
N ILE A 66 19.99 -9.39 9.94
CA ILE A 66 18.54 -9.13 10.03
C ILE A 66 18.20 -8.56 11.41
N GLU A 67 17.60 -7.38 11.42
CA GLU A 67 16.97 -6.83 12.61
C GLU A 67 15.52 -7.26 12.73
N ILE A 68 15.07 -7.41 13.97
CA ILE A 68 13.70 -7.77 14.33
C ILE A 68 13.09 -6.58 15.05
N ILE A 69 12.11 -5.96 14.40
CA ILE A 69 11.32 -4.85 14.91
C ILE A 69 10.13 -5.42 15.66
N VAL A 70 9.92 -4.98 16.90
CA VAL A 70 8.72 -5.30 17.69
C VAL A 70 8.01 -4.02 18.06
N GLY A 71 6.74 -3.92 17.67
CA GLY A 71 5.83 -2.84 18.03
C GLY A 71 4.78 -3.28 19.04
N GLY A 72 4.49 -2.42 20.01
CA GLY A 72 3.45 -2.67 20.99
C GLY A 72 3.31 -1.52 21.99
N TYR A 73 3.19 -1.87 23.27
CA TYR A 73 3.19 -0.88 24.34
C TYR A 73 3.83 -1.38 25.63
N SER A 74 4.28 -0.43 26.43
CA SER A 74 4.73 -0.62 27.82
C SER A 74 3.71 -0.09 28.81
N ASP A 75 3.89 -0.49 30.08
CA ASP A 75 2.99 -0.21 31.19
C ASP A 75 1.57 -0.79 30.98
N ASN A 76 0.65 -0.46 31.89
CA ASN A 76 -0.74 -0.90 31.80
C ASN A 76 -1.57 0.03 30.91
N LEU A 77 -2.78 -0.39 30.53
CA LEU A 77 -3.66 0.38 29.65
C LEU A 77 -4.08 1.75 30.22
N ASN A 78 -4.01 1.98 31.54
CA ASN A 78 -4.34 3.29 32.11
C ASN A 78 -3.23 4.33 31.86
N ASN A 79 -2.05 3.91 31.41
CA ASN A 79 -0.90 4.77 31.13
C ASN A 79 0.00 4.16 30.04
N SER A 80 -0.59 3.56 29.00
CA SER A 80 0.19 2.79 28.02
C SER A 80 1.06 3.72 27.17
N LYS A 81 2.34 3.38 27.04
CA LYS A 81 3.26 4.09 26.13
C LYS A 81 3.46 3.25 24.89
N GLY A 82 3.25 3.85 23.72
CA GLY A 82 3.64 3.25 22.45
C GLY A 82 5.12 2.90 22.51
N GLN A 83 5.48 1.72 22.03
CA GLN A 83 6.83 1.22 22.15
C GLN A 83 7.29 0.53 20.87
N LEU A 84 8.54 0.83 20.49
CA LEU A 84 9.24 0.23 19.36
C LEU A 84 10.58 -0.30 19.87
N THR A 85 10.86 -1.58 19.62
CA THR A 85 12.15 -2.19 19.99
C THR A 85 12.78 -2.86 18.79
N ILE A 86 14.12 -2.81 18.72
CA ILE A 86 14.92 -3.47 17.69
C ILE A 86 15.77 -4.54 18.36
N TRP A 87 15.72 -5.75 17.83
CA TRP A 87 16.44 -6.91 18.32
C TRP A 87 17.31 -7.50 17.23
N ARG A 88 18.42 -8.14 17.62
CA ARG A 88 19.23 -8.97 16.72
C ARG A 88 19.43 -10.34 17.33
N TRP A 89 19.40 -11.37 16.50
CA TRP A 89 19.76 -12.74 16.85
C TRP A 89 21.20 -13.00 16.39
N ASP A 90 22.02 -13.60 17.26
CA ASP A 90 23.43 -13.91 16.95
C ASP A 90 23.68 -15.39 16.66
N GLY A 91 22.62 -16.18 16.46
CA GLY A 91 22.69 -17.64 16.35
C GLY A 91 22.45 -18.37 17.68
N GLN A 92 22.44 -17.67 18.82
CA GLN A 92 22.29 -18.26 20.15
C GLN A 92 21.29 -17.50 21.04
N ALA A 93 21.28 -16.18 21.00
CA ALA A 93 20.47 -15.34 21.86
C ALA A 93 19.99 -14.07 21.15
N PHE A 94 18.87 -13.54 21.66
CA PHE A 94 18.40 -12.20 21.27
C PHE A 94 19.14 -11.12 22.05
N SER A 95 19.55 -10.07 21.35
CA SER A 95 20.14 -8.87 21.93
C SER A 95 19.31 -7.64 21.55
N LEU A 96 18.94 -6.84 22.55
CA LEU A 96 18.24 -5.57 22.36
C LEU A 96 19.21 -4.53 21.80
N LYS A 97 18.83 -3.88 20.70
CA LYS A 97 19.63 -2.85 20.02
C LYS A 97 19.08 -1.45 20.20
N ALA A 98 17.75 -1.31 20.27
CA ALA A 98 17.11 -0.02 20.54
C ALA A 98 15.75 -0.24 21.23
N ASN A 99 15.32 0.75 22.02
CA ASN A 99 14.07 0.71 22.76
C ASN A 99 13.52 2.14 22.91
N GLU A 100 12.54 2.48 22.08
CA GLU A 100 11.91 3.79 22.05
C GLU A 100 10.50 3.72 22.64
N LYS A 101 10.15 4.70 23.48
CA LYS A 101 8.88 4.75 24.21
C LYS A 101 8.31 6.15 24.17
N TRP A 102 7.04 6.27 23.82
CA TRP A 102 6.37 7.56 23.75
C TRP A 102 4.92 7.49 24.19
N GLN A 103 4.40 8.64 24.59
CA GLN A 103 2.99 8.88 24.86
C GLN A 103 2.71 10.36 24.61
N LEU A 104 1.50 10.70 24.19
CA LEU A 104 1.16 12.09 23.88
C LEU A 104 0.95 12.92 25.16
N VAL A 105 0.13 12.40 26.08
CA VAL A 105 -0.12 13.03 27.39
C VAL A 105 0.04 11.97 28.48
N PRO A 106 0.89 12.19 29.50
CA PRO A 106 1.06 11.23 30.59
C PRO A 106 -0.19 11.03 31.45
N GLU A 107 -0.31 9.85 32.06
CA GLU A 107 -1.22 9.53 33.17
C GLU A 107 -2.73 9.63 32.86
N ILE A 108 -3.08 9.62 31.58
CA ILE A 108 -4.46 9.58 31.11
C ILE A 108 -4.67 8.39 30.18
N TYR A 109 -5.93 8.01 29.93
CA TYR A 109 -6.28 6.94 29.00
C TYR A 109 -7.62 7.21 28.32
N ALA A 110 -7.77 6.66 27.13
CA ALA A 110 -9.02 6.63 26.40
C ALA A 110 -9.88 5.43 26.80
N LYS A 111 -11.18 5.55 26.50
CA LYS A 111 -12.10 4.42 26.52
C LYS A 111 -12.39 4.00 25.08
N THR A 112 -12.66 2.71 24.92
CA THR A 112 -13.27 2.19 23.69
C THR A 112 -14.68 2.78 23.52
N ILE A 113 -15.24 2.71 22.32
CA ILE A 113 -16.65 3.06 22.05
C ILE A 113 -17.66 2.22 22.84
N ALA A 114 -17.26 1.10 23.42
CA ALA A 114 -18.06 0.30 24.35
C ALA A 114 -17.88 0.71 25.83
N GLY A 115 -16.96 1.61 26.14
CA GLY A 115 -16.70 2.18 27.47
C GLY A 115 -15.62 1.47 28.31
N ALA A 116 -15.00 0.40 27.80
CA ALA A 116 -13.87 -0.27 28.45
C ALA A 116 -12.56 0.54 28.28
N VAL A 117 -11.58 0.35 29.16
CA VAL A 117 -10.25 0.99 29.03
C VAL A 117 -9.59 0.55 27.72
N GLN A 118 -9.21 1.51 26.89
CA GLN A 118 -8.56 1.26 25.61
C GLN A 118 -7.04 1.34 25.70
N GLY A 119 -6.52 2.35 26.40
CA GLY A 119 -5.10 2.68 26.32
C GLY A 119 -4.89 4.19 26.22
N ASN A 120 -3.63 4.61 26.30
CA ASN A 120 -3.21 5.95 25.95
C ASN A 120 -2.59 5.96 24.56
N THR A 121 -1.39 5.40 24.43
CA THR A 121 -0.66 5.27 23.16
C THR A 121 -0.32 3.81 22.96
N ILE A 122 -0.63 3.27 21.78
CA ILE A 122 -0.40 1.86 21.43
C ILE A 122 0.04 1.77 19.96
N VAL A 123 1.07 0.98 19.70
CA VAL A 123 1.44 0.55 18.35
C VAL A 123 0.71 -0.77 18.04
N ASN A 124 -0.11 -0.77 16.99
CA ASN A 124 -0.85 -1.95 16.54
C ASN A 124 -0.09 -2.73 15.48
N ASN A 125 0.62 -2.04 14.58
CA ASN A 125 1.33 -2.66 13.47
C ASN A 125 2.69 -2.00 13.21
N VAL A 126 3.65 -2.81 12.75
CA VAL A 126 4.97 -2.36 12.29
C VAL A 126 5.36 -3.03 10.98
N LYS A 127 5.97 -2.26 10.08
CA LYS A 127 6.57 -2.71 8.81
C LYS A 127 7.87 -1.94 8.55
N ALA A 128 8.67 -2.40 7.60
CA ALA A 128 9.81 -1.62 7.11
C ALA A 128 10.03 -1.82 5.60
N ALA A 129 10.37 -0.74 4.91
CA ALA A 129 10.74 -0.70 3.50
C ALA A 129 11.54 0.58 3.22
N ASP A 130 12.23 0.62 2.08
CA ASP A 130 12.87 1.84 1.57
C ASP A 130 11.79 2.69 0.88
N LEU A 131 11.31 3.74 1.56
CA LEU A 131 10.17 4.53 1.10
C LEU A 131 10.60 5.71 0.21
N ASP A 132 11.82 6.22 0.40
CA ASP A 132 12.34 7.36 -0.37
C ASP A 132 13.35 6.96 -1.46
N GLY A 133 13.73 5.69 -1.55
CA GLY A 133 14.66 5.16 -2.54
C GLY A 133 16.13 5.48 -2.24
N ASP A 134 16.47 5.84 -0.99
CA ASP A 134 17.86 6.11 -0.60
C ASP A 134 18.67 4.84 -0.29
N GLY A 135 18.02 3.68 -0.32
CA GLY A 135 18.57 2.37 -0.04
C GLY A 135 18.40 1.94 1.42
N SER A 136 18.30 2.88 2.37
CA SER A 136 18.04 2.59 3.79
C SER A 136 16.56 2.32 3.98
N LYS A 137 16.21 1.45 4.94
CA LYS A 137 14.78 1.19 5.19
C LYS A 137 14.25 2.05 6.33
N GLU A 138 13.07 2.59 6.11
CA GLU A 138 12.29 3.23 7.14
C GLU A 138 11.41 2.20 7.83
N ILE A 139 11.28 2.35 9.14
CA ILE A 139 10.31 1.63 9.93
C ILE A 139 9.04 2.48 9.97
N VAL A 140 7.91 1.85 9.67
CA VAL A 140 6.58 2.45 9.81
C VAL A 140 5.90 1.82 11.01
N SER A 141 5.43 2.64 11.95
CA SER A 141 4.56 2.19 13.04
C SER A 141 3.19 2.85 12.95
N GLY A 142 2.14 2.04 13.12
CA GLY A 142 0.75 2.47 13.06
C GLY A 142 0.00 2.06 14.33
N GLY A 143 -0.83 2.95 14.84
CA GLY A 143 -1.70 2.68 15.97
C GLY A 143 -2.53 3.89 16.35
N PHE A 144 -2.55 4.22 17.64
CA PHE A 144 -3.27 5.38 18.14
C PHE A 144 -2.58 6.05 19.34
N ALA A 145 -2.95 7.30 19.59
CA ALA A 145 -2.55 8.09 20.75
C ALA A 145 -3.72 8.93 21.27
N PHE A 146 -3.94 8.95 22.59
CA PHE A 146 -4.97 9.75 23.24
C PHE A 146 -4.43 11.11 23.70
N ASN A 147 -5.10 12.19 23.31
CA ASN A 147 -4.69 13.55 23.67
C ASN A 147 -5.40 14.13 24.92
N GLY A 148 -6.27 13.35 25.56
CA GLY A 148 -7.14 13.82 26.65
C GLY A 148 -8.58 14.11 26.24
N GLN A 149 -8.87 14.14 24.95
CA GLN A 149 -10.21 14.39 24.42
C GLN A 149 -10.58 13.39 23.33
N LYS A 150 -9.67 13.12 22.40
CA LYS A 150 -9.87 12.22 21.26
C LYS A 150 -8.72 11.21 21.15
N VAL A 151 -9.04 10.06 20.59
CA VAL A 151 -8.07 9.04 20.17
C VAL A 151 -7.69 9.34 18.73
N TYR A 152 -6.45 9.78 18.53
CA TYR A 152 -5.88 10.05 17.23
C TYR A 152 -5.28 8.78 16.67
N ALA A 153 -5.56 8.49 15.41
CA ALA A 153 -4.71 7.58 14.67
C ALA A 153 -3.32 8.18 14.59
N GLN A 154 -2.31 7.34 14.76
CA GLN A 154 -0.92 7.74 14.74
C GLN A 154 -0.16 6.87 13.75
N LEU A 155 0.49 7.52 12.79
CA LEU A 155 1.44 6.92 11.85
C LEU A 155 2.79 7.60 12.08
N LYS A 156 3.80 6.82 12.45
CA LYS A 156 5.16 7.33 12.66
C LYS A 156 6.15 6.65 11.74
N LEU A 157 7.10 7.44 11.26
CA LEU A 157 8.21 6.99 10.45
C LEU A 157 9.50 7.09 11.26
N TRP A 158 10.33 6.06 11.17
CA TRP A 158 11.57 5.97 11.93
C TRP A 158 12.71 5.44 11.08
N ARG A 159 13.93 5.81 11.43
CA ARG A 159 15.15 5.23 10.86
C ARG A 159 16.04 4.68 11.96
N TRP A 160 16.64 3.53 11.71
CA TRP A 160 17.60 2.91 12.62
C TRP A 160 19.02 3.07 12.09
N TYR A 161 19.93 3.50 12.96
CA TYR A 161 21.33 3.76 12.63
C TYR A 161 22.29 2.81 13.37
N GLY A 162 21.89 1.55 13.57
CA GLY A 162 22.71 0.52 14.22
C GLY A 162 22.63 0.47 15.75
N ASN A 163 22.41 1.62 16.42
CA ASN A 163 22.30 1.70 17.88
C ASN A 163 21.18 2.61 18.40
N VAL A 164 20.57 3.38 17.52
CA VAL A 164 19.52 4.35 17.86
C VAL A 164 18.44 4.31 16.79
N VAL A 165 17.19 4.46 17.22
CA VAL A 165 16.06 4.71 16.33
C VAL A 165 15.69 6.18 16.46
N THR A 166 15.57 6.86 15.33
CA THR A 166 15.22 8.28 15.25
C THR A 166 13.89 8.42 14.52
N MET A 167 12.96 9.20 15.07
CA MET A 167 11.71 9.54 14.37
C MET A 167 12.03 10.52 13.24
N LEU A 168 11.62 10.19 12.01
CA LEU A 168 11.77 11.04 10.84
C LEU A 168 10.57 11.97 10.67
N ASP A 169 9.37 11.42 10.77
CA ASP A 169 8.12 12.17 10.65
C ASP A 169 6.97 11.46 11.39
N SER A 170 5.88 12.19 11.60
CA SER A 170 4.68 11.69 12.27
C SER A 170 3.43 12.36 11.73
N GLN A 171 2.37 11.57 11.55
CA GLN A 171 1.05 12.05 11.21
C GLN A 171 0.05 11.58 12.26
N GLU A 172 -0.73 12.54 12.77
CA GLU A 172 -1.79 12.31 13.75
C GLU A 172 -3.09 12.89 13.22
N TRP A 173 -4.13 12.06 13.15
CA TRP A 173 -5.46 12.52 12.70
C TRP A 173 -6.58 11.91 13.52
N ALA A 174 -7.66 12.67 13.67
CA ALA A 174 -8.90 12.23 14.26
C ALA A 174 -10.07 12.88 13.53
N THR A 175 -10.97 12.07 12.99
CA THR A 175 -12.20 12.58 12.37
C THR A 175 -13.28 12.76 13.45
N ASP A 176 -13.52 11.74 14.26
CA ASP A 176 -14.50 11.74 15.36
C ASP A 176 -13.81 11.64 16.73
N TYR A 177 -14.41 10.92 17.69
CA TYR A 177 -13.82 10.63 18.99
C TYR A 177 -12.65 9.66 18.87
N LEU A 178 -12.85 8.59 18.10
CA LEU A 178 -11.88 7.53 17.93
C LEU A 178 -11.47 7.40 16.47
N THR A 179 -10.17 7.39 16.24
CA THR A 179 -9.57 6.99 14.96
C THR A 179 -8.34 6.14 15.25
N GLU A 180 -8.19 5.01 14.58
CA GLU A 180 -7.08 4.08 14.82
C GLU A 180 -6.55 3.49 13.51
N VAL A 181 -5.22 3.37 13.41
CA VAL A 181 -4.61 2.47 12.43
C VAL A 181 -4.58 1.06 13.01
N LYS A 182 -5.18 0.10 12.30
CA LYS A 182 -5.21 -1.32 12.68
C LYS A 182 -4.10 -2.12 11.98
N SER A 183 -3.84 -1.84 10.71
CA SER A 183 -2.83 -2.54 9.94
C SER A 183 -2.16 -1.63 8.89
N ILE A 184 -0.96 -2.04 8.48
CA ILE A 184 -0.13 -1.39 7.47
C ILE A 184 0.31 -2.42 6.44
N SER A 185 0.26 -2.05 5.16
CA SER A 185 0.99 -2.71 4.08
C SER A 185 1.83 -1.69 3.32
N LEU A 186 2.98 -2.12 2.79
CA LEU A 186 3.95 -1.26 2.09
C LEU A 186 4.13 -1.80 0.67
N ASN A 187 3.77 -1.02 -0.35
CA ASN A 187 3.97 -1.38 -1.76
C ASN A 187 3.71 -0.18 -2.69
N ASP A 188 4.13 -0.29 -3.94
CA ASP A 188 3.93 0.69 -5.04
C ASP A 188 2.50 0.59 -5.60
N VAL A 189 1.51 1.04 -4.83
CA VAL A 189 0.08 0.83 -5.13
C VAL A 189 -0.47 1.81 -6.17
N ASP A 190 0.29 2.83 -6.52
CA ASP A 190 -0.01 3.73 -7.62
C ASP A 190 0.97 3.62 -8.80
N ASN A 191 1.92 2.67 -8.78
CA ASN A 191 2.84 2.37 -9.88
C ASN A 191 3.65 3.60 -10.34
N ASP A 192 4.04 4.46 -9.39
CA ASP A 192 4.93 5.60 -9.64
C ASP A 192 6.42 5.23 -9.47
N GLY A 193 6.68 4.01 -8.99
CA GLY A 193 8.01 3.46 -8.75
C GLY A 193 8.51 3.67 -7.32
N LYS A 194 7.69 4.22 -6.41
CA LYS A 194 7.98 4.38 -4.99
C LYS A 194 7.11 3.45 -4.17
N THR A 195 7.45 3.31 -2.89
CA THR A 195 6.67 2.48 -1.98
C THR A 195 5.76 3.37 -1.15
N GLU A 196 4.46 3.14 -1.21
CA GLU A 196 3.50 3.84 -0.37
C GLU A 196 3.24 3.07 0.92
N VAL A 197 2.88 3.82 1.94
CA VAL A 197 2.32 3.30 3.18
C VAL A 197 0.80 3.24 3.03
N VAL A 198 0.23 2.03 3.05
CA VAL A 198 -1.21 1.84 3.03
C VAL A 198 -1.69 1.46 4.42
N THR A 199 -2.62 2.22 4.97
CA THR A 199 -3.16 1.99 6.32
C THR A 199 -4.64 1.64 6.28
N SER A 200 -5.07 0.62 7.01
CA SER A 200 -6.48 0.37 7.31
C SER A 200 -6.82 0.65 8.75
N GLY A 201 -8.09 0.97 9.01
CA GLY A 201 -8.52 1.31 10.35
C GLY A 201 -10.01 1.50 10.55
N ILE A 202 -10.31 2.23 11.62
CA ILE A 202 -11.66 2.61 12.02
C ILE A 202 -11.69 4.08 12.45
N THR A 203 -12.80 4.74 12.14
CA THR A 203 -13.22 6.01 12.72
C THR A 203 -14.56 5.79 13.41
N ALA A 204 -14.75 6.27 14.64
CA ALA A 204 -15.98 6.08 15.40
C ALA A 204 -16.32 7.27 16.30
N ALA A 205 -17.61 7.51 16.47
CA ALA A 205 -18.14 8.49 17.43
C ALA A 205 -18.04 7.97 18.88
N GLU A 206 -18.07 8.88 19.85
CA GLU A 206 -18.12 8.50 21.26
C GLU A 206 -19.41 7.74 21.55
N ASP A 207 -19.31 6.63 22.29
CA ASP A 207 -20.42 5.76 22.64
C ASP A 207 -21.24 5.21 21.44
N SER A 208 -20.68 5.19 20.22
CA SER A 208 -21.36 4.69 19.01
C SER A 208 -21.88 3.25 19.17
N PHE A 209 -21.21 2.43 19.98
CA PHE A 209 -21.63 1.07 20.28
C PHE A 209 -22.95 0.98 21.07
N LYS A 210 -23.34 2.02 21.81
CA LYS A 210 -24.53 2.04 22.68
C LYS A 210 -25.60 3.03 22.22
N ASN A 211 -25.27 3.89 21.27
CA ASN A 211 -26.12 4.99 20.84
C ASN A 211 -26.38 4.91 19.33
N SER A 212 -27.56 4.44 18.95
CA SER A 212 -27.99 4.35 17.55
C SER A 212 -28.18 5.72 16.87
N GLU A 213 -28.18 6.82 17.63
CA GLU A 213 -28.24 8.18 17.09
C GLU A 213 -26.83 8.76 16.86
N ALA A 214 -25.77 8.11 17.35
CA ALA A 214 -24.41 8.52 17.08
C ALA A 214 -24.03 8.20 15.63
N LEU A 215 -23.02 8.90 15.12
CA LEU A 215 -22.48 8.57 13.80
C LEU A 215 -21.94 7.14 13.82
N HIS A 216 -22.40 6.34 12.85
CA HIS A 216 -21.97 4.97 12.68
C HIS A 216 -20.45 4.88 12.44
N ASP A 217 -19.88 3.78 12.92
CA ASP A 217 -18.47 3.47 12.74
C ASP A 217 -18.14 3.39 11.24
N ARG A 218 -16.94 3.82 10.88
CA ARG A 218 -16.47 3.86 9.50
C ARG A 218 -15.16 3.10 9.36
N GLY A 219 -15.11 2.20 8.39
CA GLY A 219 -13.86 1.63 7.92
C GLY A 219 -13.05 2.75 7.25
N GLN A 220 -11.75 2.76 7.50
CA GLN A 220 -10.84 3.75 6.94
C GLN A 220 -9.76 3.07 6.12
N LEU A 221 -9.44 3.64 4.96
CA LEU A 221 -8.29 3.32 4.13
C LEU A 221 -7.58 4.63 3.79
N LYS A 222 -6.26 4.67 3.94
CA LYS A 222 -5.42 5.80 3.52
C LYS A 222 -4.15 5.30 2.85
N VAL A 223 -3.67 6.04 1.87
CA VAL A 223 -2.42 5.80 1.14
C VAL A 223 -1.54 7.02 1.32
N TRP A 224 -0.32 6.80 1.74
CA TRP A 224 0.64 7.83 2.08
C TRP A 224 1.94 7.62 1.31
N GLY A 225 2.40 8.65 0.62
CA GLY A 225 3.75 8.70 0.07
C GLY A 225 4.74 9.31 1.06
N PHE A 226 6.03 9.06 0.84
CA PHE A 226 7.13 9.72 1.56
C PHE A 226 8.10 10.34 0.57
N ASN A 227 8.43 11.63 0.78
CA ASN A 227 9.31 12.36 -0.13
C ASN A 227 10.77 12.49 0.37
N GLY A 228 11.16 11.71 1.37
CA GLY A 228 12.44 11.81 2.06
C GLY A 228 12.45 12.81 3.24
N THR A 229 11.37 13.56 3.45
CA THR A 229 11.26 14.51 4.57
C THR A 229 9.92 14.46 5.29
N SER A 230 8.83 14.22 4.57
CA SER A 230 7.49 14.22 5.16
C SER A 230 6.58 13.17 4.52
N LEU A 231 5.70 12.61 5.35
CA LEU A 231 4.57 11.79 4.93
C LEU A 231 3.51 12.68 4.30
N ILE A 232 3.01 12.27 3.14
CA ILE A 232 2.01 13.00 2.37
C ILE A 232 0.80 12.09 2.18
N LEU A 233 -0.38 12.55 2.59
CA LEU A 233 -1.62 11.82 2.28
C LEU A 233 -1.94 12.00 0.80
N GLU A 234 -1.93 10.91 0.05
CA GLU A 234 -2.19 10.91 -1.39
C GLU A 234 -3.63 10.53 -1.69
N GLN A 235 -4.13 9.49 -1.01
CA GLN A 235 -5.50 9.02 -1.15
C GLN A 235 -6.12 8.65 0.20
N GLY A 236 -7.45 8.76 0.26
CA GLY A 236 -8.20 8.36 1.44
C GLY A 236 -9.64 7.99 1.11
N ALA A 237 -10.13 6.96 1.78
CA ALA A 237 -11.52 6.56 1.74
C ALA A 237 -12.00 6.24 3.16
N GLU A 238 -13.23 6.67 3.47
CA GLU A 238 -13.98 6.17 4.61
C GLU A 238 -15.29 5.59 4.09
N TRP A 239 -15.74 4.47 4.67
CA TRP A 239 -17.01 3.87 4.32
C TRP A 239 -17.74 3.38 5.56
N THR A 240 -19.06 3.37 5.49
CA THR A 240 -19.93 2.69 6.45
C THR A 240 -20.96 1.89 5.68
N PHE A 241 -21.48 0.84 6.30
CA PHE A 241 -22.58 0.06 5.77
C PHE A 241 -23.51 -0.29 6.94
N ASP A 242 -24.81 -0.11 6.75
CA ASP A 242 -25.82 -0.21 7.80
C ASP A 242 -25.41 0.57 9.07
N GLU A 243 -24.99 -0.12 10.13
CA GLU A 243 -24.73 0.43 11.47
C GLU A 243 -23.24 0.65 11.76
N GLY A 244 -22.33 0.21 10.87
CA GLY A 244 -20.91 0.45 11.07
C GLY A 244 -19.99 -0.33 10.14
N ALA A 245 -18.72 0.07 10.08
CA ALA A 245 -17.67 -0.69 9.42
C ALA A 245 -16.32 -0.52 10.13
N CYS A 246 -15.47 -1.55 10.05
CA CYS A 246 -14.09 -1.53 10.54
C CYS A 246 -13.19 -2.31 9.59
N ALA A 247 -12.05 -1.73 9.18
CA ALA A 247 -11.06 -2.40 8.35
C ALA A 247 -9.89 -2.92 9.21
N TRP A 248 -10.00 -4.16 9.68
CA TRP A 248 -9.05 -4.79 10.60
C TRP A 248 -7.67 -5.02 9.99
N ASN A 249 -7.61 -5.32 8.70
CA ASN A 249 -6.34 -5.61 8.03
C ASN A 249 -6.32 -5.12 6.59
N VAL A 250 -5.11 -4.92 6.06
CA VAL A 250 -4.85 -4.54 4.68
C VAL A 250 -3.67 -5.33 4.13
N GLY A 251 -3.78 -5.72 2.87
CA GLY A 251 -2.71 -6.28 2.08
C GLY A 251 -2.75 -5.70 0.67
N ASN A 252 -1.69 -5.93 -0.10
CA ASN A 252 -1.59 -5.47 -1.47
C ASN A 252 -0.95 -6.53 -2.36
N GLY A 253 -1.33 -6.52 -3.63
CA GLY A 253 -0.91 -7.52 -4.62
C GLY A 253 -1.68 -7.37 -5.93
N ASP A 254 -1.06 -7.81 -7.02
CA ASP A 254 -1.70 -7.89 -8.34
C ASP A 254 -2.58 -9.16 -8.37
N VAL A 255 -3.85 -8.98 -8.01
CA VAL A 255 -4.78 -10.11 -7.78
C VAL A 255 -5.34 -10.64 -9.09
N ASP A 256 -5.51 -9.78 -10.08
CA ASP A 256 -6.07 -10.14 -11.39
C ASP A 256 -5.02 -10.27 -12.52
N LYS A 257 -3.75 -9.97 -12.24
CA LYS A 257 -2.59 -10.08 -13.14
C LYS A 257 -2.60 -9.09 -14.28
N ASP A 258 -3.13 -7.89 -14.07
CA ASP A 258 -3.13 -6.81 -15.05
C ASP A 258 -1.90 -5.88 -14.95
N GLY A 259 -1.06 -6.07 -13.93
CA GLY A 259 0.14 -5.27 -13.65
C GLY A 259 -0.13 -4.02 -12.82
N VAL A 260 -1.35 -3.81 -12.35
CA VAL A 260 -1.71 -2.85 -11.30
C VAL A 260 -1.74 -3.60 -9.97
N LEU A 261 -1.30 -2.95 -8.89
CA LEU A 261 -1.41 -3.53 -7.56
C LEU A 261 -2.75 -3.12 -6.94
N GLU A 262 -3.54 -4.12 -6.55
CA GLU A 262 -4.74 -3.89 -5.76
C GLU A 262 -4.38 -3.73 -4.29
N ILE A 263 -5.22 -2.95 -3.61
CA ILE A 263 -5.30 -2.90 -2.16
C ILE A 263 -6.49 -3.76 -1.72
N ILE A 264 -6.27 -4.66 -0.78
CA ILE A 264 -7.30 -5.56 -0.24
C ILE A 264 -7.48 -5.24 1.24
N THR A 265 -8.67 -4.76 1.61
CA THR A 265 -9.02 -4.55 3.02
C THR A 265 -9.96 -5.64 3.48
N VAL A 266 -9.70 -6.20 4.66
CA VAL A 266 -10.60 -7.14 5.33
C VAL A 266 -11.02 -6.60 6.69
N GLY A 267 -12.27 -6.86 7.05
CA GLY A 267 -12.93 -6.15 8.12
C GLY A 267 -14.25 -6.78 8.51
N CYS A 268 -15.10 -5.97 9.14
CA CYS A 268 -16.51 -6.30 9.21
C CYS A 268 -17.39 -5.07 9.08
N THR A 269 -18.63 -5.32 8.67
CA THR A 269 -19.73 -4.36 8.75
C THR A 269 -20.67 -4.75 9.88
N ALA A 270 -21.19 -3.75 10.59
CA ALA A 270 -22.07 -3.96 11.72
C ALA A 270 -23.54 -3.96 11.28
N ARG A 271 -24.28 -4.97 11.74
CA ARG A 271 -25.74 -5.04 11.63
C ARG A 271 -26.32 -5.57 12.94
N GLY A 272 -26.87 -4.69 13.76
CA GLY A 272 -27.15 -4.98 15.16
C GLY A 272 -25.87 -5.31 15.91
N SER A 273 -25.88 -6.41 16.66
CA SER A 273 -24.70 -6.92 17.39
C SER A 273 -23.79 -7.82 16.56
N LEU A 274 -24.03 -7.97 15.26
CA LEU A 274 -23.26 -8.85 14.38
C LEU A 274 -22.14 -8.08 13.68
N CYS A 275 -20.97 -8.72 13.56
CA CYS A 275 -19.81 -8.25 12.79
C CYS A 275 -19.72 -9.17 11.57
N ASP A 276 -20.39 -8.78 10.49
CA ASP A 276 -20.45 -9.54 9.25
C ASP A 276 -19.15 -9.31 8.46
N PRO A 277 -18.46 -10.37 8.00
CA PRO A 277 -17.18 -10.22 7.30
C PRO A 277 -17.30 -9.31 6.07
N ASP A 278 -16.40 -8.33 5.97
CA ASP A 278 -16.30 -7.41 4.84
C ASP A 278 -14.93 -7.56 4.19
N MET A 279 -14.90 -7.72 2.86
CA MET A 279 -13.68 -7.71 2.06
C MET A 279 -13.89 -6.80 0.86
N ARG A 280 -12.94 -5.90 0.65
CA ARG A 280 -12.97 -4.94 -0.46
C ARG A 280 -11.66 -4.94 -1.20
N ILE A 281 -11.75 -4.78 -2.51
CA ILE A 281 -10.63 -4.66 -3.43
C ILE A 281 -10.69 -3.25 -4.01
N TRP A 282 -9.57 -2.55 -3.94
CA TRP A 282 -9.41 -1.18 -4.39
C TRP A 282 -8.23 -1.12 -5.36
N SER A 283 -8.25 -0.16 -6.28
CA SER A 283 -7.09 0.18 -7.11
C SER A 283 -7.02 1.69 -7.28
N ILE A 284 -5.80 2.22 -7.44
CA ILE A 284 -5.60 3.63 -7.75
C ILE A 284 -5.58 3.77 -9.27
N SER A 285 -6.52 4.54 -9.80
CA SER A 285 -6.60 4.77 -11.24
C SER A 285 -5.45 5.67 -11.70
N ASN A 286 -4.47 5.08 -12.38
CA ASN A 286 -3.42 5.84 -13.04
C ASN A 286 -3.95 6.55 -14.28
N VAL A 287 -4.30 7.83 -14.15
CA VAL A 287 -4.67 8.68 -15.29
C VAL A 287 -3.51 8.81 -16.30
N ASN A 288 -2.28 8.50 -15.87
CA ASN A 288 -1.07 8.50 -16.71
C ASN A 288 -0.73 7.14 -17.33
N ALA A 289 -1.43 6.05 -16.96
CA ALA A 289 -1.41 4.80 -17.72
C ALA A 289 -2.27 4.98 -18.97
N ASN A 290 -1.83 5.87 -19.86
CA ASN A 290 -2.34 5.91 -21.22
C ASN A 290 -2.10 4.51 -21.77
N PRO A 291 -3.13 3.69 -22.05
CA PRO A 291 -2.90 2.40 -22.68
C PRO A 291 -2.20 2.75 -23.98
N ASN A 292 -0.94 2.33 -24.10
CA ASN A 292 -0.16 2.55 -25.29
C ASN A 292 -0.98 1.97 -26.45
N TYR A 293 -1.73 2.82 -27.16
CA TYR A 293 -2.37 2.49 -28.43
C TYR A 293 -1.32 2.43 -29.55
N LEU A 294 -0.04 2.67 -29.23
CA LEU A 294 1.08 2.54 -30.15
C LEU A 294 1.13 1.20 -30.92
N PRO A 295 0.95 0.00 -30.32
CA PRO A 295 0.93 -1.23 -31.11
C PRO A 295 -0.32 -1.29 -32.00
N TYR A 296 -1.49 -0.85 -31.54
CA TYR A 296 -2.71 -0.84 -32.35
C TYR A 296 -2.68 0.18 -33.49
N ALA A 297 -2.10 1.36 -33.26
CA ALA A 297 -1.93 2.42 -34.26
C ALA A 297 -0.87 2.04 -35.30
N VAL A 298 0.21 1.37 -34.88
CA VAL A 298 1.22 0.81 -35.80
C VAL A 298 0.60 -0.32 -36.63
N ILE A 299 -0.14 -1.25 -36.02
CA ILE A 299 -0.84 -2.33 -36.74
C ILE A 299 -1.86 -1.75 -37.72
N ALA A 300 -2.69 -0.80 -37.30
CA ALA A 300 -3.64 -0.12 -38.17
C ALA A 300 -2.93 0.63 -39.32
N GLY A 301 -1.83 1.32 -39.03
CA GLY A 301 -0.99 1.99 -40.03
C GLY A 301 -0.41 1.00 -41.06
N VAL A 302 0.11 -0.14 -40.62
CA VAL A 302 0.63 -1.20 -41.50
C VAL A 302 -0.48 -1.80 -42.37
N ILE A 303 -1.67 -2.03 -41.82
CA ILE A 303 -2.83 -2.53 -42.58
C ILE A 303 -3.27 -1.53 -43.65
N VAL A 304 -3.33 -0.24 -43.32
CA VAL A 304 -3.69 0.83 -44.28
C VAL A 304 -2.64 0.95 -45.38
N ILE A 305 -1.35 0.88 -45.05
CA ILE A 305 -0.26 0.91 -46.04
C ILE A 305 -0.31 -0.33 -46.94
N ALA A 306 -0.54 -1.51 -46.39
CA ALA A 306 -0.67 -2.75 -47.17
C ALA A 306 -1.89 -2.69 -48.11
N ALA A 307 -3.04 -2.20 -47.63
CA ALA A 307 -4.25 -2.05 -48.42
C ALA A 307 -4.08 -1.03 -49.56
N THR A 308 -3.42 0.11 -49.29
CA THR A 308 -3.14 1.14 -50.30
C THR A 308 -2.15 0.65 -51.35
N LEU A 309 -1.08 -0.04 -50.95
CA LEU A 309 -0.13 -0.67 -51.89
C LEU A 309 -0.82 -1.75 -52.74
N PHE A 310 -1.69 -2.56 -52.15
CA PHE A 310 -2.46 -3.56 -52.89
C PHE A 310 -3.40 -2.91 -53.91
N ALA A 311 -4.13 -1.86 -53.50
CA ALA A 311 -5.01 -1.11 -54.40
C ALA A 311 -4.24 -0.43 -55.55
N LEU A 312 -3.07 0.16 -55.26
CA LEU A 312 -2.17 0.72 -56.27
C LEU A 312 -1.67 -0.34 -57.25
N SER A 313 -1.29 -1.52 -56.76
CA SER A 313 -0.85 -2.63 -57.61
C SER A 313 -1.97 -3.10 -58.54
N PHE A 314 -3.21 -3.14 -58.05
CA PHE A 314 -4.38 -3.53 -58.82
C PHE A 314 -4.75 -2.48 -59.88
N CYS A 315 -4.68 -1.19 -59.52
CA CYS A 315 -4.86 -0.08 -60.45
C CYS A 315 -3.80 -0.06 -61.55
N LEU A 316 -2.52 -0.27 -61.20
CA LEU A 316 -1.42 -0.34 -62.17
C LEU A 316 -1.57 -1.54 -63.11
N ALA A 317 -1.99 -2.71 -62.60
CA ALA A 317 -2.29 -3.89 -63.42
C ALA A 317 -3.50 -3.66 -64.35
N LYS A 318 -4.50 -2.90 -63.92
CA LYS A 318 -5.65 -2.53 -64.76
C LYS A 318 -5.25 -1.53 -65.86
N ILE A 319 -4.38 -0.57 -65.56
CA ILE A 319 -3.82 0.38 -66.53
C ILE A 319 -2.95 -0.35 -67.56
N SER A 320 -2.10 -1.30 -67.15
CA SER A 320 -1.26 -2.06 -68.08
C SER A 320 -2.10 -2.94 -69.03
N LYS A 321 -3.15 -3.60 -68.52
CA LYS A 321 -4.12 -4.34 -69.35
C LYS A 321 -4.88 -3.43 -70.31
N ASN A 322 -5.25 -2.21 -69.90
CA ASN A 322 -5.91 -1.24 -70.77
C ASN A 322 -4.97 -0.67 -71.85
N LYS A 323 -3.69 -0.44 -71.56
CA LYS A 323 -2.69 -0.07 -72.56
C LYS A 323 -2.47 -1.19 -73.60
N GLN A 324 -2.44 -2.46 -73.18
CA GLN A 324 -2.40 -3.59 -74.12
C GLN A 324 -3.68 -3.74 -74.96
N LYS A 325 -4.84 -3.33 -74.43
CA LYS A 325 -6.10 -3.33 -75.18
C LYS A 325 -6.17 -2.18 -76.20
N GLN A 326 -5.59 -1.02 -75.89
CA GLN A 326 -5.51 0.11 -76.81
C GLN A 326 -4.46 -0.07 -77.92
N SER A 327 -3.35 -0.78 -77.68
CA SER A 327 -2.38 -1.09 -78.75
C SER A 327 -2.91 -2.09 -79.79
N LYS A 328 -4.00 -2.81 -79.49
CA LYS A 328 -4.67 -3.75 -80.41
C LYS A 328 -5.88 -3.16 -81.16
N ARG A 329 -6.14 -1.86 -81.02
CA ARG A 329 -7.16 -1.13 -81.81
C ARG A 329 -6.54 0.14 -82.39
N ALA A 330 -5.69 -0.02 -83.39
CA ALA A 330 -5.46 1.00 -84.41
C ALA A 330 -6.54 0.83 -85.49
N PRO A 331 -7.18 1.93 -85.92
CA PRO A 331 -7.03 2.30 -87.33
C PRO A 331 -6.89 3.82 -87.58
N CYS A 332 -6.50 4.09 -88.83
CA CYS A 332 -6.17 5.32 -89.56
C CYS A 332 -6.86 6.66 -89.23
N ALA A 333 -5.99 7.70 -89.19
CA ALA A 333 -6.07 9.11 -89.64
C ALA A 333 -7.43 9.81 -89.89
N CYS A 334 -7.65 10.98 -89.27
CA CYS A 334 -7.57 12.30 -89.93
C CYS A 334 -7.66 13.47 -88.93
N SER A 335 -7.24 14.65 -89.40
CA SER A 335 -6.92 15.93 -88.77
C SER A 335 -8.02 16.71 -88.03
N CYS A 336 -7.67 17.48 -86.99
CA CYS A 336 -7.74 18.97 -87.02
C CYS A 336 -7.26 19.63 -85.72
N LEU A 337 -6.70 20.83 -85.91
CA LEU A 337 -6.10 21.78 -84.96
C LEU A 337 -7.05 22.24 -83.84
N GLY A 338 -6.50 22.68 -82.70
CA GLY A 338 -7.27 23.49 -81.74
C GLY A 338 -6.64 23.81 -80.38
N VAL A 339 -5.54 24.56 -80.40
CA VAL A 339 -5.17 25.66 -79.47
C VAL A 339 -5.51 25.57 -77.95
N ARG A 340 -4.43 25.62 -77.17
CA ARG A 340 -4.30 25.99 -75.74
C ARG A 340 -5.17 27.18 -75.30
N ARG A 341 -5.63 27.18 -74.03
CA ARG A 341 -5.21 28.15 -72.98
C ARG A 341 -6.02 28.08 -71.67
N GLN A 342 -5.25 28.24 -70.57
CA GLN A 342 -5.48 29.03 -69.32
C GLN A 342 -6.77 28.84 -68.50
N ILE A 343 -6.68 28.48 -67.22
CA ILE A 343 -6.34 29.33 -66.04
C ILE A 343 -7.38 30.45 -65.81
N SER A 344 -8.19 30.33 -64.76
CA SER A 344 -8.31 31.26 -63.61
C SER A 344 -9.69 31.27 -62.94
N TYR A 345 -9.65 31.24 -61.59
CA TYR A 345 -10.42 32.00 -60.59
C TYR A 345 -11.91 32.31 -60.81
N PHE A 346 -12.75 32.06 -59.78
CA PHE A 346 -13.26 33.12 -58.88
C PHE A 346 -14.18 32.59 -57.75
N TYR A 347 -13.96 33.18 -56.57
CA TYR A 347 -14.83 33.44 -55.41
C TYR A 347 -16.35 33.16 -55.45
N ARG A 348 -16.89 32.75 -54.28
CA ARG A 348 -17.89 33.48 -53.44
C ARG A 348 -18.17 32.64 -52.18
N VAL A 349 -17.88 33.09 -50.96
CA VAL A 349 -18.70 34.00 -50.11
C VAL A 349 -20.14 33.51 -49.97
N LEU A 350 -20.42 32.81 -48.89
CA LEU A 350 -21.08 33.36 -47.69
C LEU A 350 -20.60 32.60 -46.44
#